data_AF-A0A8T6HGL2-F1
#
_entry.id   AF-A0A8T6HGL2-F1
#
_cell.length_a   1.000
_cell.length_b   1.000
_cell.length_c   1.000
_cell.angle_alpha   90.00
_cell.angle_beta   90.00
_cell.angle_gamma   90.00
#
_symmetry.space_group_name_H-M   'P 1'
#
loop_
_entity.id
_entity.type
_entity.pdbx_description
1 polymer ?
#
loop_
_entity_poly.entity_id
_entity_poly.type
_entity_poly.pdbx_seq_one_letter_code
_entity_poly.pdbx_strand_id
1 'polypeptide(L)'
;MPAPDSMSANNSQSTERLARLVARLSADDLSRSLGGNWTVGFALAHLAFWDARQVAALQRMARGEAFPAEDLATNAALEVIATAFNPDTIGQAAVSAAQQLDAVVDALTAEQVDVLRTSGKVYAIDRAPHRLEHIRQIEEALG
;
A
#
# COMPACT_ATOMS: atom_id res chain seq x y z
N MET A 1 -12.83 -22.85 -2.43
CA MET A 1 -11.43 -22.89 -1.96
C MET A 1 -10.93 -21.47 -1.91
N PRO A 2 -10.39 -20.96 -0.78
CA PRO A 2 -9.86 -19.60 -0.74
C PRO A 2 -8.75 -19.43 -1.79
N ALA A 3 -8.57 -18.19 -2.26
CA ALA A 3 -7.53 -17.85 -3.23
C ALA A 3 -6.12 -18.15 -2.66
N PRO A 4 -5.14 -18.50 -3.51
CA PRO A 4 -4.03 -19.37 -3.14
C PRO A 4 -3.01 -18.69 -2.22
N ASP A 5 -2.49 -19.53 -1.32
CA ASP A 5 -1.56 -19.30 -0.20
C ASP A 5 -0.31 -18.43 -0.49
N SER A 6 0.02 -18.14 -1.75
CA SER A 6 1.20 -17.34 -2.11
C SER A 6 0.95 -15.83 -2.12
N MET A 7 -0.24 -15.35 -2.50
CA MET A 7 -0.51 -13.90 -2.56
C MET A 7 -0.60 -13.30 -1.16
N SER A 8 -1.43 -13.90 -0.28
CA SER A 8 -1.51 -13.49 1.13
C SER A 8 -0.16 -13.59 1.82
N ALA A 9 0.61 -14.66 1.57
CA ALA A 9 1.96 -14.79 2.12
C ALA A 9 2.91 -13.69 1.62
N ASN A 10 2.88 -13.36 0.33
CA ASN A 10 3.70 -12.27 -0.24
C ASN A 10 3.32 -10.91 0.34
N ASN A 11 2.02 -10.63 0.46
CA ASN A 11 1.51 -9.42 1.07
C ASN A 11 1.99 -9.31 2.52
N SER A 12 1.77 -10.35 3.31
CA SER A 12 2.21 -10.42 4.71
C SER A 12 3.71 -10.21 4.85
N GLN A 13 4.53 -10.90 4.04
CA GLN A 13 5.99 -10.73 4.06
C GLN A 13 6.41 -9.29 3.69
N SER A 14 5.75 -8.68 2.71
CA SER A 14 6.02 -7.29 2.33
C SER A 14 5.61 -6.29 3.43
N THR A 15 4.51 -6.54 4.14
CA THR A 15 4.07 -5.77 5.31
C THR A 15 5.07 -5.86 6.45
N GLU A 16 5.57 -7.06 6.74
CA GLU A 16 6.61 -7.24 7.76
C GLU A 16 7.91 -6.50 7.40
N ARG A 17 8.30 -6.53 6.11
CA ARG A 17 9.49 -5.79 5.65
C ARG A 17 9.27 -4.29 5.79
N LEU A 18 8.10 -3.78 5.42
CA LEU A 18 7.72 -2.38 5.64
C LEU A 18 7.78 -2.00 7.12
N ALA A 19 7.26 -2.85 8.02
CA ALA A 19 7.28 -2.63 9.46
C ALA A 19 8.72 -2.57 10.00
N ARG A 20 9.58 -3.50 9.60
CA ARG A 20 11.01 -3.49 9.97
C ARG A 20 11.74 -2.26 9.43
N LEU A 21 11.42 -1.83 8.21
CA LEU A 21 11.97 -0.61 7.61
C LEU A 21 11.55 0.63 8.38
N VAL A 22 10.25 0.82 8.65
CA VAL A 22 9.72 1.98 9.36
C VAL A 22 10.28 2.08 10.78
N ALA A 23 10.42 0.96 11.48
CA ALA A 23 10.93 0.92 12.85
C ALA A 23 12.37 1.45 13.01
N ARG A 24 13.14 1.55 11.92
CA ARG A 24 14.53 2.03 11.93
C ARG A 24 14.72 3.43 11.33
N LEU A 25 13.67 4.09 10.86
CA LEU A 25 13.79 5.42 10.23
C LEU A 25 13.89 6.52 11.28
N SER A 26 14.79 7.47 11.03
CA SER A 26 14.89 8.74 11.72
C SER A 26 14.16 9.86 10.96
N ALA A 27 13.99 11.03 11.60
CA ALA A 27 13.45 12.22 10.95
C ALA A 27 14.27 12.68 9.74
N ASP A 28 15.60 12.54 9.81
CA ASP A 28 16.50 12.87 8.70
C ASP A 28 16.33 11.89 7.53
N ASP A 29 16.12 10.59 7.84
CA ASP A 29 15.86 9.58 6.81
C ASP A 29 14.58 9.90 6.02
N LEU A 30 13.53 10.39 6.69
CA LEU A 30 12.25 10.73 6.06
C LEU A 30 12.35 11.88 5.06
N SER A 31 13.34 12.76 5.23
CA SER A 31 13.61 13.88 4.33
C SER A 31 14.52 13.51 3.15
N ARG A 32 15.10 12.30 3.12
CA ARG A 32 15.97 11.88 2.01
C ARG A 32 15.20 11.76 0.71
N SER A 33 15.82 12.24 -0.37
CA SER A 33 15.25 12.17 -1.71
C SER A 33 15.35 10.76 -2.30
N LEU A 34 14.29 10.35 -3.00
CA LEU A 34 14.24 9.15 -3.84
C LEU A 34 14.36 9.49 -5.34
N GLY A 35 14.70 10.74 -5.67
CA GLY A 35 14.71 11.27 -7.05
C GLY A 35 13.43 12.04 -7.41
N GLY A 36 13.56 13.00 -8.34
CA GLY A 36 12.48 13.92 -8.70
C GLY A 36 11.97 14.70 -7.48
N ASN A 37 10.64 14.72 -7.30
CA ASN A 37 9.99 15.34 -6.14
C ASN A 37 9.70 14.36 -4.99
N TRP A 38 10.22 13.13 -5.05
CA TRP A 38 9.92 12.10 -4.06
C TRP A 38 10.93 12.11 -2.91
N THR A 39 10.43 12.00 -1.69
CA THR A 39 11.21 11.72 -0.47
C THR A 39 10.79 10.38 0.14
N VAL A 40 11.56 9.86 1.09
CA VAL A 40 11.17 8.67 1.87
C VAL A 40 9.82 8.88 2.54
N GLY A 41 9.60 10.03 3.18
CA GLY A 41 8.31 10.37 3.80
C GLY A 41 7.15 10.40 2.80
N PHE A 42 7.41 10.93 1.59
CA PHE A 42 6.44 10.91 0.50
C PHE A 42 6.08 9.48 0.07
N ALA A 43 7.07 8.60 -0.12
CA ALA A 43 6.82 7.22 -0.52
C ALA A 43 6.01 6.44 0.52
N LEU A 44 6.27 6.69 1.81
CA LEU A 44 5.47 6.11 2.90
C LEU A 44 4.03 6.64 2.89
N ALA A 45 3.84 7.94 2.64
CA ALA A 45 2.50 8.51 2.47
C ALA A 45 1.74 7.89 1.29
N HIS A 46 2.44 7.70 0.16
CA HIS A 46 1.91 7.06 -1.03
C HIS A 46 1.46 5.63 -0.75
N LEU A 47 2.29 4.83 -0.07
CA LEU A 47 1.95 3.48 0.36
C LEU A 47 0.72 3.46 1.28
N ALA A 48 0.71 4.32 2.32
CA ALA A 48 -0.38 4.42 3.27
C ALA A 48 -1.72 4.73 2.59
N PHE A 49 -1.71 5.72 1.70
CA PHE A 49 -2.89 6.14 0.96
C PHE A 49 -3.43 5.02 0.09
N TRP A 50 -2.59 4.39 -0.73
CA TRP A 50 -3.05 3.40 -1.68
C TRP A 50 -3.59 2.17 -0.97
N ASP A 51 -2.94 1.68 0.08
CA ASP A 51 -3.46 0.54 0.81
C ASP A 51 -4.78 0.87 1.54
N ALA A 52 -4.92 2.07 2.13
CA ALA A 52 -6.18 2.52 2.72
C ALA A 52 -7.31 2.68 1.69
N ARG A 53 -7.00 3.21 0.50
CA ARG A 53 -7.95 3.32 -0.62
C ARG A 53 -8.43 1.94 -1.05
N GLN A 54 -7.55 0.94 -1.12
CA GLN A 54 -7.94 -0.43 -1.46
C GLN A 54 -8.77 -1.09 -0.38
N VAL A 55 -8.49 -0.86 0.91
CA VAL A 55 -9.39 -1.29 2.00
C VAL A 55 -10.81 -0.76 1.76
N ALA A 56 -10.96 0.54 1.51
CA ALA A 56 -12.28 1.14 1.26
C ALA A 56 -12.96 0.54 0.01
N ALA A 57 -12.20 0.36 -1.08
CA ALA A 57 -12.71 -0.21 -2.32
C ALA A 57 -13.16 -1.67 -2.16
N LEU A 58 -12.38 -2.50 -1.47
CA LEU A 58 -12.68 -3.91 -1.21
C LEU A 58 -13.88 -4.05 -0.26
N GLN A 59 -14.00 -3.20 0.76
CA GLN A 59 -15.16 -3.19 1.66
C GLN A 59 -16.45 -2.82 0.92
N ARG A 60 -16.40 -1.86 -0.01
CA ARG A 60 -17.54 -1.52 -0.88
C ARG A 60 -17.93 -2.71 -1.75
N MET A 61 -16.95 -3.35 -2.39
CA MET A 61 -17.17 -4.55 -3.19
C MET A 61 -17.77 -5.69 -2.36
N ALA A 62 -17.30 -5.90 -1.13
CA ALA A 62 -17.83 -6.93 -0.23
C ALA A 62 -19.32 -6.72 0.12
N ARG A 63 -19.83 -5.49 0.01
CA ARG A 63 -21.26 -5.16 0.16
C ARG A 63 -22.06 -5.24 -1.15
N GLY A 64 -21.45 -5.71 -2.25
CA GLY A 64 -22.07 -5.81 -3.56
C GLY A 64 -22.01 -4.53 -4.40
N GLU A 65 -21.26 -3.51 -3.96
CA GLU A 65 -21.06 -2.30 -4.75
C GLU A 65 -19.97 -2.51 -5.83
N ALA A 66 -19.98 -1.67 -6.87
CA ALA A 66 -18.93 -1.69 -7.88
C ALA A 66 -17.57 -1.23 -7.30
N PHE A 67 -16.50 -1.92 -7.69
CA PHE A 67 -15.14 -1.48 -7.37
C PHE A 67 -14.85 -0.14 -8.08
N PRO A 68 -14.42 0.90 -7.35
CA PRO A 68 -14.22 2.24 -7.91
C PRO A 68 -13.08 2.28 -8.92
N ALA A 69 -13.27 3.04 -10.01
CA ALA A 69 -12.24 3.28 -11.01
C ALA A 69 -11.00 3.97 -10.40
N GLU A 70 -9.84 3.71 -10.99
CA GLU A 70 -8.58 4.35 -10.62
C GLU A 70 -8.38 5.62 -11.46
N ASP A 71 -7.94 6.70 -10.84
CA ASP A 71 -7.76 8.00 -11.49
C ASP A 71 -6.35 8.52 -11.22
N LEU A 72 -5.59 8.80 -12.29
CA LEU A 72 -4.24 9.38 -12.20
C LEU A 72 -4.23 10.75 -11.52
N ALA A 73 -5.34 11.51 -11.58
CA ALA A 73 -5.44 12.77 -10.86
C ALA A 73 -5.43 12.58 -9.33
N THR A 74 -5.84 11.40 -8.84
CA THR A 74 -5.74 11.05 -7.40
C THR A 74 -4.28 11.03 -6.95
N ASN A 75 -3.39 10.45 -7.76
CA ASN A 75 -1.96 10.45 -7.48
C ASN A 75 -1.39 11.86 -7.46
N ALA A 76 -1.64 12.65 -8.51
CA ALA A 76 -1.19 14.03 -8.62
C ALA A 76 -1.66 14.88 -7.42
N ALA A 77 -2.91 14.71 -6.98
CA ALA A 77 -3.46 15.40 -5.82
C ALA A 77 -2.79 14.97 -4.50
N LEU A 78 -2.43 13.69 -4.37
CA LEU A 78 -1.71 13.20 -3.21
C LEU A 78 -0.30 13.82 -3.13
N GLU A 79 0.36 14.04 -4.28
CA GLU A 79 1.70 14.64 -4.28
C GLU A 79 1.71 16.05 -3.68
N VAL A 80 0.65 16.81 -3.94
CA VAL A 80 0.46 18.17 -3.39
C VAL A 80 0.33 18.12 -1.86
N ILE A 81 -0.40 17.15 -1.32
CA ILE A 81 -0.69 17.04 0.11
C ILE A 81 0.45 16.34 0.86
N ALA A 82 1.28 15.54 0.18
CA ALA A 82 2.32 14.74 0.79
C ALA A 82 3.35 15.55 1.61
N THR A 83 3.60 16.79 1.18
CA THR A 83 4.49 17.74 1.90
C THR A 83 3.93 18.21 3.23
N ALA A 84 2.63 18.04 3.48
CA ALA A 84 1.95 18.43 4.71
C ALA A 84 1.84 17.28 5.74
N PHE A 85 2.28 16.08 5.41
CA PHE A 85 2.26 14.97 6.37
C PHE A 85 3.30 15.16 7.46
N ASN A 86 2.93 14.81 8.69
CA ASN A 86 3.88 14.75 9.78
C ASN A 86 4.81 13.53 9.55
N PRO A 87 6.12 13.76 9.29
CA PRO A 87 7.08 12.69 9.04
C PRO A 87 7.09 11.65 10.16
N ASP A 88 6.94 12.07 11.43
CA ASP A 88 7.00 11.17 12.59
C ASP A 88 5.89 10.10 12.58
N THR A 89 4.78 10.37 11.90
CA THR A 89 3.60 9.49 11.92
C THR A 89 3.42 8.70 10.64
N ILE A 90 4.06 9.12 9.54
CA ILE A 90 3.71 8.61 8.20
C ILE A 90 4.16 7.17 7.98
N GLY A 91 5.30 6.77 8.54
CA GLY A 91 5.74 5.39 8.49
C GLY A 91 4.76 4.45 9.20
N GLN A 92 4.30 4.82 10.40
CA GLN A 92 3.34 4.01 11.14
C GLN A 92 1.99 3.92 10.42
N ALA A 93 1.56 5.00 9.77
CA ALA A 93 0.36 5.00 8.95
C ALA A 93 0.47 4.01 7.76
N ALA A 94 1.63 3.96 7.09
CA ALA A 94 1.88 3.03 5.99
C ALA A 94 1.79 1.56 6.43
N VAL A 95 2.41 1.22 7.57
CA VAL A 95 2.35 -0.14 8.14
C VAL A 95 0.93 -0.50 8.54
N SER A 96 0.21 0.40 9.21
CA SER A 96 -1.17 0.17 9.65
C SER A 96 -2.11 -0.06 8.47
N ALA A 97 -2.00 0.74 7.41
CA ALA A 97 -2.79 0.56 6.20
C ALA A 97 -2.50 -0.79 5.52
N ALA A 98 -1.23 -1.19 5.45
CA ALA A 98 -0.84 -2.48 4.89
C ALA A 98 -1.41 -3.66 5.68
N GLN A 99 -1.34 -3.61 7.01
CA GLN A 99 -1.91 -4.64 7.89
C GLN A 99 -3.43 -4.75 7.76
N GLN A 100 -4.13 -3.61 7.69
CA GLN A 100 -5.58 -3.60 7.47
C GLN A 100 -5.95 -4.21 6.13
N LEU A 101 -5.18 -3.92 5.08
CA LEU A 101 -5.41 -4.48 3.76
C LEU A 101 -5.18 -5.99 3.74
N ASP A 102 -4.10 -6.47 4.36
CA ASP A 102 -3.83 -7.91 4.46
C ASP A 102 -4.99 -8.65 5.16
N ALA A 103 -5.49 -8.09 6.27
CA ALA A 103 -6.64 -8.65 6.98
C ALA A 103 -7.93 -8.65 6.14
N VAL A 104 -8.17 -7.59 5.34
CA VAL A 104 -9.32 -7.55 4.42
C VAL A 104 -9.19 -8.59 3.31
N VAL A 105 -7.98 -8.76 2.75
CA VAL A 105 -7.69 -9.75 1.71
C VAL A 105 -7.89 -11.17 2.23
N ASP A 106 -7.39 -11.47 3.43
CA ASP A 106 -7.53 -12.80 4.05
C ASP A 106 -8.98 -13.17 4.37
N ALA A 107 -9.86 -12.17 4.53
CA ALA A 107 -11.29 -12.37 4.76
C ALA A 107 -12.12 -12.53 3.47
N LEU A 108 -11.54 -12.34 2.28
CA LEU A 108 -12.28 -12.46 1.02
C LEU A 108 -12.64 -13.91 0.70
N THR A 109 -13.84 -14.10 0.16
CA THR A 109 -14.26 -15.39 -0.39
C THR A 109 -13.59 -15.67 -1.75
N ALA A 110 -13.54 -16.95 -2.12
CA ALA A 110 -13.03 -17.38 -3.43
C ALA A 110 -13.71 -16.67 -4.60
N GLU A 111 -15.03 -16.51 -4.52
CA GLU A 111 -15.85 -15.86 -5.54
C GLU A 111 -15.50 -14.37 -5.67
N GLN A 112 -15.35 -13.67 -4.54
CA GLN A 112 -14.93 -12.27 -4.54
C GLN A 112 -13.53 -12.08 -5.14
N VAL A 113 -12.61 -13.01 -4.88
CA VAL A 113 -11.28 -12.97 -5.49
C VAL A 113 -11.34 -13.24 -6.99
N ASP A 114 -12.19 -14.17 -7.43
CA ASP A 114 -12.33 -14.48 -8.86
C ASP A 114 -12.94 -13.31 -9.65
N VAL A 115 -13.90 -12.58 -9.06
CA VAL A 115 -14.44 -11.33 -9.64
C VAL A 115 -13.35 -10.28 -9.84
N LEU A 116 -12.45 -10.11 -8.87
CA LEU A 116 -11.33 -9.18 -9.00
C LEU A 116 -10.32 -9.63 -10.05
N ARG A 117 -10.06 -10.94 -10.13
CA ARG A 117 -9.14 -11.51 -11.12
C ARG A 117 -9.66 -11.34 -12.55
N THR A 118 -10.89 -11.75 -12.79
CA THR A 118 -11.54 -11.69 -14.11
C THR A 118 -11.79 -10.26 -14.59
N SER A 119 -11.97 -9.31 -13.66
CA SER A 119 -12.14 -7.89 -14.00
C SER A 119 -10.82 -7.10 -14.12
N GLY A 120 -9.67 -7.76 -14.08
CA GLY A 120 -8.35 -7.12 -14.23
C GLY A 120 -7.91 -6.29 -13.02
N LYS A 121 -8.50 -6.54 -11.84
CA LYS A 121 -8.28 -5.79 -10.59
C LYS A 121 -7.45 -6.53 -9.56
N VAL A 122 -6.59 -7.45 -10.01
CA VAL A 122 -5.71 -8.24 -9.13
C VAL A 122 -4.81 -7.34 -8.28
N TYR A 123 -4.40 -6.18 -8.79
CA TYR A 123 -3.59 -5.19 -8.06
C TYR A 123 -4.23 -4.68 -6.75
N ALA A 124 -5.55 -4.88 -6.56
CA ALA A 124 -6.26 -4.53 -5.34
C ALA A 124 -6.03 -5.52 -4.20
N ILE A 125 -5.66 -6.76 -4.52
CA ILE A 125 -5.49 -7.86 -3.58
C ILE A 125 -4.08 -8.45 -3.59
N ASP A 126 -3.34 -8.31 -4.69
CA ASP A 126 -1.91 -8.63 -4.79
C ASP A 126 -1.10 -7.33 -4.68
N ARG A 127 -0.68 -7.00 -3.46
CA ARG A 127 -0.10 -5.71 -3.09
C ARG A 127 1.42 -5.75 -2.95
N ALA A 128 1.97 -6.95 -2.75
CA ALA A 128 3.40 -7.15 -2.60
C ALA A 128 4.22 -6.49 -3.73
N PRO A 129 3.88 -6.58 -5.03
CA PRO A 129 4.68 -5.95 -6.08
C PRO A 129 4.84 -4.44 -5.90
N HIS A 130 3.74 -3.75 -5.54
CA HIS A 130 3.73 -2.30 -5.32
C HIS A 130 4.51 -1.92 -4.05
N ARG A 131 4.30 -2.64 -2.94
CA ARG A 131 5.03 -2.39 -1.69
C ARG A 131 6.53 -2.61 -1.87
N LEU A 132 6.92 -3.72 -2.49
CA LEU A 132 8.31 -4.08 -2.67
C LEU A 132 9.06 -3.09 -3.58
N GLU A 133 8.39 -2.50 -4.57
CA GLU A 133 8.98 -1.43 -5.39
C GLU A 133 9.38 -0.23 -4.53
N HIS A 134 8.45 0.33 -3.75
CA HIS A 134 8.75 1.48 -2.90
C HIS A 134 9.69 1.16 -1.74
N ILE A 135 9.60 -0.04 -1.16
CA ILE A 135 10.55 -0.49 -0.15
C ILE A 135 11.97 -0.51 -0.72
N ARG A 136 12.18 -1.04 -1.93
CA ARG A 136 13.50 -1.01 -2.59
C ARG A 136 13.98 0.41 -2.82
N GLN A 137 13.13 1.27 -3.38
CA GLN A 137 13.47 2.69 -3.60
C GLN A 137 13.91 3.38 -2.31
N ILE A 138 13.20 3.15 -1.21
CA ILE A 138 13.55 3.69 0.11
C ILE A 138 14.88 3.11 0.58
N GLU A 139 15.02 1.78 0.59
CA GLU A 139 16.25 1.13 1.05
C GLU A 139 17.49 1.59 0.27
N GLU A 140 17.38 1.73 -1.06
CA GLU A 140 18.44 2.25 -1.93
C GLU A 140 18.85 3.68 -1.57
N ALA A 141 17.90 4.54 -1.21
CA ALA A 141 18.19 5.92 -0.81
C ALA A 141 18.76 6.03 0.62
N LEU A 142 18.58 5.01 1.46
CA LEU A 142 19.11 5.00 2.82
C LEU A 142 20.54 4.47 2.91
N GLY A 143 21.01 3.70 1.92
CA GLY A 143 22.31 3.03 1.93
C GLY A 143 22.26 1.65 2.58
#